data_AF-A0A4V2A293-F1
#
_entry.id   AF-A0A4V2A293-F1
#
_cell.length_a   1.000
_cell.length_b   1.000
_cell.length_c   1.000
_cell.angle_alpha   90.00
_cell.angle_beta   90.00
_cell.angle_gamma   90.00
#
_symmetry.space_group_name_H-M   'P 1'
#
loop_
_entity.id
_entity.type
_entity.pdbx_description
1 polymer ?
#
loop_
_entity_poly.entity_id
_entity_poly.type
_entity_poly.pdbx_seq_one_letter_code
_entity_poly.pdbx_strand_id
1 'polypeptide(L)'
;MYTLKKSLGQHFLKDEEIIQDIVAALNVTSFDRLLEVGPGAGALTKHLLAIPGVDFKAVELDDEKITYLEKTYPALKGKLIHKSFLDIEQPFVEPFVVIGNFPYNISTQILFKVLDWKDDVPVVIGMFQKEVAERAAAKPGSKTFGVLSALIQPFYHIEYLFDVAPDR
;
A
#
# COMPACT_ATOMS: atom_id res chain seq x y z
N MET A 1 -21.78 10.23 14.00
CA MET A 1 -22.48 9.30 13.10
C MET A 1 -21.73 9.37 11.77
N TYR A 2 -21.08 8.28 11.37
CA TYR A 2 -20.22 8.21 10.19
C TYR A 2 -21.08 8.08 8.92
N THR A 3 -20.86 8.95 7.94
CA THR A 3 -21.51 8.83 6.63
C THR A 3 -20.46 8.45 5.60
N LEU A 4 -20.46 7.18 5.21
CA LEU A 4 -19.55 6.58 4.24
C LEU A 4 -19.57 7.33 2.90
N LYS A 5 -18.43 7.90 2.49
CA LYS A 5 -18.20 8.23 1.07
C LYS A 5 -17.82 6.93 0.34
N LYS A 6 -18.84 6.23 -0.18
CA LYS A 6 -18.68 5.05 -1.07
C LYS A 6 -17.78 5.29 -2.29
N SER A 7 -17.51 6.56 -2.64
CA SER A 7 -16.72 6.94 -3.82
C SER A 7 -15.22 6.62 -3.74
N LEU A 8 -14.69 6.24 -2.57
CA LEU A 8 -13.25 5.97 -2.37
C LEU A 8 -12.88 4.48 -2.36
N GLY A 9 -13.83 3.56 -2.59
CA GLY A 9 -13.53 2.12 -2.70
C GLY A 9 -12.96 1.48 -1.42
N GLN A 10 -13.23 2.06 -0.25
CA GLN A 10 -12.64 1.63 1.03
C GLN A 10 -13.22 0.28 1.50
N HIS A 11 -12.43 -0.79 1.41
CA HIS A 11 -12.62 -2.03 2.16
C HIS A 11 -11.77 -1.96 3.43
N PHE A 12 -12.41 -2.00 4.61
CA PHE A 12 -11.70 -1.91 5.88
C PHE A 12 -11.11 -3.27 6.24
N LEU A 13 -9.79 -3.36 6.25
CA LEU A 13 -9.05 -4.47 6.81
C LEU A 13 -9.22 -4.46 8.34
N LYS A 14 -9.83 -5.52 8.90
CA LYS A 14 -10.13 -5.62 10.34
C LYS A 14 -9.58 -6.89 10.98
N ASP A 15 -9.44 -7.96 10.20
CA ASP A 15 -8.81 -9.20 10.67
C ASP A 15 -7.34 -8.96 11.05
N GLU A 16 -7.06 -9.13 12.34
CA GLU A 16 -5.74 -8.93 12.92
C GLU A 16 -4.71 -9.96 12.41
N GLU A 17 -5.14 -11.19 12.10
CA GLU A 17 -4.25 -12.22 11.55
C GLU A 17 -3.77 -11.78 10.16
N ILE A 18 -4.70 -11.33 9.31
CA ILE A 18 -4.37 -10.83 7.97
C ILE A 18 -3.47 -9.60 8.03
N ILE A 19 -3.74 -8.68 8.98
CA ILE A 19 -2.87 -7.52 9.20
C ILE A 19 -1.45 -7.96 9.58
N GLN A 20 -1.31 -8.94 10.47
CA GLN A 20 -0.01 -9.47 10.87
C GLN A 20 0.71 -10.16 9.72
N ASP A 21 -0.01 -10.93 8.89
CA ASP A 21 0.57 -11.59 7.70
C ASP A 21 1.08 -10.56 6.68
N ILE A 22 0.33 -9.48 6.44
CA ILE A 22 0.75 -8.37 5.57
C ILE A 22 2.01 -7.69 6.13
N VAL A 23 2.06 -7.42 7.43
CA VAL A 23 3.23 -6.80 8.07
C VAL A 23 4.43 -7.75 8.06
N ALA A 24 4.21 -9.04 8.27
CA ALA A 24 5.26 -10.06 8.25
C ALA A 24 5.93 -10.21 6.88
N ALA A 25 5.20 -9.92 5.79
CA ALA A 25 5.75 -9.92 4.44
C ALA A 25 6.88 -8.88 4.25
N LEU A 26 6.97 -7.84 5.10
CA LEU A 26 8.09 -6.88 5.09
C LEU A 26 9.45 -7.53 5.40
N ASN A 27 9.45 -8.71 6.05
CA ASN A 27 10.68 -9.42 6.41
C ASN A 27 11.46 -9.97 5.20
N VAL A 28 10.94 -9.81 3.98
CA VAL A 28 11.63 -10.18 2.73
C VAL A 28 12.92 -9.39 2.50
N THR A 29 13.05 -8.19 3.08
CA THR A 29 14.24 -7.35 2.97
C THR A 29 14.44 -6.48 4.21
N SER A 30 15.68 -6.05 4.46
CA SER A 30 15.93 -4.92 5.37
C SER A 30 15.52 -3.61 4.71
N PHE A 31 14.96 -2.68 5.48
CA PHE A 31 14.59 -1.35 5.03
C PHE A 31 14.70 -0.35 6.17
N ASP A 32 15.13 0.87 5.84
CA ASP A 32 15.21 1.99 6.79
C ASP A 32 14.04 2.96 6.65
N ARG A 33 13.35 2.94 5.51
CA ARG A 33 12.28 3.88 5.14
C ARG A 33 11.06 3.15 4.63
N LEU A 34 9.90 3.59 5.08
CA LEU A 34 8.62 2.96 4.75
C LEU A 34 7.56 4.00 4.43
N LEU A 35 6.91 3.85 3.28
CA LEU A 35 5.74 4.61 2.89
C LEU A 35 4.48 3.74 2.98
N GLU A 36 3.54 4.12 3.84
CA GLU A 36 2.17 3.58 3.82
C GLU A 36 1.28 4.38 2.86
N VAL A 37 0.63 3.72 1.91
CA VAL A 37 -0.36 4.34 1.01
C VAL A 37 -1.77 3.98 1.46
N GLY A 38 -2.59 5.01 1.72
CA GLY A 38 -3.97 4.82 2.15
C GLY A 38 -4.10 4.20 3.55
N PRO A 39 -3.51 4.82 4.59
CA PRO A 39 -3.63 4.34 5.98
C PRO A 39 -5.08 4.21 6.45
N GLY A 40 -6.01 5.01 5.92
CA GLY A 40 -7.43 4.92 6.26
C GLY A 40 -7.69 5.05 7.76
N ALA A 41 -8.22 4.00 8.38
CA ALA A 41 -8.47 3.95 9.83
C ALA A 41 -7.24 3.49 10.65
N GLY A 42 -6.07 3.38 10.04
CA GLY A 42 -4.82 3.02 10.71
C GLY A 42 -4.66 1.53 11.04
N ALA A 43 -5.30 0.66 10.25
CA ALA A 43 -5.27 -0.78 10.47
C ALA A 43 -3.84 -1.35 10.41
N LEU A 44 -3.09 -1.00 9.36
CA LEU A 44 -1.67 -1.35 9.25
C LEU A 44 -0.80 -0.38 10.07
N THR A 45 -1.08 0.92 9.99
CA THR A 45 -0.32 2.01 10.65
C THR A 45 0.11 1.68 12.09
N LYS A 46 -0.79 1.14 12.92
CA LYS A 46 -0.48 0.81 14.34
C LYS A 46 0.68 -0.19 14.47
N HIS A 47 0.79 -1.15 13.56
CA HIS A 47 1.87 -2.14 13.54
C HIS A 47 3.12 -1.59 12.87
N LEU A 48 2.96 -0.83 11.80
CA LEU A 48 4.10 -0.24 11.07
C LEU A 48 4.87 0.75 11.95
N LEU A 49 4.18 1.55 12.76
CA LEU A 49 4.80 2.44 13.73
C LEU A 49 5.53 1.71 14.87
N ALA A 50 5.22 0.44 15.12
CA ALA A 50 5.88 -0.36 16.14
C ALA A 50 7.21 -0.96 15.66
N ILE A 51 7.53 -0.85 14.35
CA ILE A 51 8.80 -1.32 13.80
C ILE A 51 9.92 -0.33 14.19
N PRO A 52 10.91 -0.76 14.99
CA PRO A 52 11.93 0.15 15.49
C PRO A 52 12.88 0.60 14.38
N GLY A 53 13.34 1.85 14.45
CA GLY A 53 14.38 2.37 13.57
C GLY A 53 13.95 2.74 12.15
N VAL A 54 12.65 2.62 11.82
CA VAL A 54 12.12 2.93 10.49
C VAL A 54 11.70 4.40 10.41
N ASP A 55 12.19 5.11 9.40
CA ASP A 55 11.65 6.42 8.98
C ASP A 55 10.35 6.21 8.19
N PHE A 56 9.25 6.35 8.91
CA PHE A 56 7.91 6.09 8.42
C PHE A 56 7.24 7.35 7.88
N LYS A 57 6.58 7.24 6.72
CA LYS A 57 5.64 8.23 6.18
C LYS A 57 4.35 7.56 5.74
N ALA A 58 3.26 8.31 5.74
CA ALA A 58 1.98 7.85 5.20
C ALA A 58 1.38 8.89 4.28
N VAL A 59 0.66 8.46 3.25
CA VAL A 59 -0.04 9.35 2.30
C VAL A 59 -1.52 9.00 2.23
N GLU A 60 -2.35 10.02 2.46
CA GLU A 60 -3.80 9.90 2.54
C GLU A 60 -4.47 11.13 1.91
N LEU A 61 -5.55 10.90 1.17
CA LEU A 61 -6.31 11.94 0.49
C LEU A 61 -7.52 12.39 1.31
N ASP A 62 -8.08 11.51 2.13
CA ASP A 62 -9.32 11.76 2.88
C ASP A 62 -9.07 12.65 4.12
N ASP A 63 -9.61 13.87 4.09
CA ASP A 63 -9.50 14.88 5.16
C ASP A 63 -9.94 14.35 6.55
N GLU A 64 -10.98 13.52 6.58
CA GLU A 64 -11.49 12.96 7.84
C GLU A 64 -10.51 11.93 8.40
N LYS A 65 -9.86 11.14 7.53
CA LYS A 65 -8.84 10.17 7.93
C LYS A 65 -7.57 10.84 8.39
N ILE A 66 -7.14 11.92 7.71
CA ILE A 66 -6.01 12.74 8.17
C ILE A 66 -6.23 13.19 9.62
N THR A 67 -7.37 13.83 9.87
CA THR A 67 -7.72 14.33 11.21
C THR A 67 -7.78 13.20 12.25
N TYR A 68 -8.36 12.06 11.88
CA TYR A 68 -8.42 10.88 12.74
C TYR A 68 -7.03 10.32 13.06
N LEU A 69 -6.16 10.17 12.06
CA LEU A 69 -4.82 9.60 12.18
C LEU A 69 -3.91 10.47 13.05
N GLU A 70 -3.91 11.79 12.84
CA GLU A 70 -3.12 12.72 13.66
C GLU A 70 -3.54 12.70 15.13
N LYS A 71 -4.85 12.58 15.40
CA LYS A 71 -5.38 12.48 16.75
C LYS A 71 -5.07 11.14 17.42
N THR A 72 -5.15 10.05 16.66
CA THR A 72 -5.01 8.68 17.17
C THR A 72 -3.54 8.29 17.33
N TYR A 73 -2.69 8.73 16.42
CA TYR A 73 -1.27 8.41 16.35
C TYR A 73 -0.44 9.70 16.35
N PRO A 74 -0.17 10.31 17.52
CA PRO A 74 0.66 11.51 17.62
C PRO A 74 2.05 11.37 16.98
N ALA A 75 2.56 10.13 16.90
CA ALA A 75 3.82 9.79 16.24
C ALA A 75 3.82 10.08 14.72
N LEU A 76 2.65 10.26 14.08
CA LEU A 76 2.51 10.63 12.67
C LEU A 76 2.67 12.13 12.40
N LYS A 77 2.76 12.96 13.44
CA LYS A 77 2.89 14.40 13.26
C LYS A 77 4.12 14.72 12.40
N GLY A 78 3.90 15.39 11.27
CA GLY A 78 4.96 15.73 10.30
C GLY A 78 5.37 14.58 9.36
N LYS A 79 4.76 13.40 9.48
CA LYS A 79 5.00 12.21 8.65
C LYS A 79 3.84 11.90 7.70
N LEU A 80 2.70 12.55 7.90
CA LEU A 80 1.49 12.37 7.11
C LEU A 80 1.44 13.36 5.94
N ILE A 81 1.36 12.82 4.74
CA ILE A 81 1.28 13.57 3.48
C ILE A 81 -0.18 13.62 3.07
N HIS A 82 -0.80 14.78 3.21
CA HIS A 82 -2.19 14.99 2.85
C HIS A 82 -2.35 15.32 1.36
N LYS A 83 -2.27 14.29 0.52
CA LYS A 83 -2.40 14.35 -0.94
C LYS A 83 -2.86 13.01 -1.49
N SER A 84 -3.36 13.01 -2.72
CA SER A 84 -3.50 11.78 -3.50
C SER A 84 -2.12 11.18 -3.76
N PHE A 85 -1.98 9.86 -3.57
CA PHE A 85 -0.75 9.14 -3.90
C PHE A 85 -0.33 9.38 -5.36
N LEU A 86 -1.28 9.51 -6.28
CA LEU A 86 -0.97 9.72 -7.69
C LEU A 86 -0.29 11.08 -7.95
N ASP A 87 -0.44 12.04 -7.04
CA ASP A 87 0.00 13.43 -7.19
C ASP A 87 1.24 13.79 -6.34
N ILE A 88 1.77 12.85 -5.57
CA ILE A 88 2.99 13.08 -4.78
C ILE A 88 4.27 12.80 -5.60
N GLU A 89 5.35 13.46 -5.24
CA GLU A 89 6.70 13.06 -5.63
C GLU A 89 7.21 11.98 -4.66
N GLN A 90 8.40 11.42 -4.92
CA GLN A 90 9.03 10.48 -4.01
C GLN A 90 9.15 11.11 -2.62
N PRO A 91 8.60 10.48 -1.56
CA PRO A 91 8.59 11.06 -0.23
C PRO A 91 9.95 10.94 0.46
N PHE A 92 10.90 10.20 -0.11
CA PHE A 92 12.26 10.01 0.39
C PHE A 92 13.25 10.24 -0.76
N VAL A 93 14.45 10.70 -0.41
CA VAL A 93 15.54 10.88 -1.39
C VAL A 93 16.24 9.56 -1.65
N GLU A 94 16.35 8.70 -0.64
CA GLU A 94 16.99 7.41 -0.75
C GLU A 94 15.96 6.27 -0.74
N PRO A 95 16.37 5.02 -1.03
CA PRO A 95 15.44 3.92 -1.24
C PRO A 95 14.49 3.65 -0.07
N PHE A 96 13.25 3.29 -0.40
CA PHE A 96 12.16 3.09 0.54
C PHE A 96 11.19 2.00 0.10
N VAL A 97 10.58 1.31 1.05
CA VAL A 97 9.55 0.30 0.80
C VAL A 97 8.17 0.95 0.73
N VAL A 98 7.31 0.46 -0.14
CA VAL A 98 5.90 0.88 -0.22
C VAL A 98 5.01 -0.23 0.31
N ILE A 99 4.09 0.12 1.22
CA ILE A 99 3.10 -0.82 1.75
C ILE A 99 1.70 -0.19 1.75
N GLY A 100 0.65 -1.00 1.60
CA GLY A 100 -0.71 -0.50 1.82
C GLY A 100 -1.83 -1.49 1.58
N ASN A 101 -3.00 -1.16 2.14
CA ASN A 101 -4.26 -1.69 1.64
C ASN A 101 -4.74 -0.76 0.52
N PHE A 102 -4.32 -1.05 -0.71
CA PHE A 102 -4.45 -0.07 -1.79
C PHE A 102 -5.91 0.16 -2.18
N PRO A 103 -6.33 1.43 -2.41
CA PRO A 103 -7.67 1.71 -2.90
C PRO A 103 -7.93 1.08 -4.26
N TYR A 104 -9.01 0.31 -4.35
CA TYR A 104 -9.30 -0.56 -5.51
C TYR A 104 -9.53 0.21 -6.82
N ASN A 105 -10.02 1.45 -6.73
CA ASN A 105 -10.28 2.31 -7.89
C ASN A 105 -9.00 2.83 -8.55
N ILE A 106 -7.86 2.83 -7.86
CA ILE A 106 -6.58 3.35 -8.37
C ILE A 106 -5.42 2.35 -8.26
N SER A 107 -5.68 1.10 -7.93
CA SER A 107 -4.66 0.07 -7.70
C SER A 107 -3.67 -0.11 -8.86
N THR A 108 -4.16 -0.10 -10.10
CA THR A 108 -3.28 -0.24 -11.28
C THR A 108 -2.40 1.01 -11.48
N GLN A 109 -2.95 2.19 -11.22
CA GLN A 109 -2.26 3.47 -11.31
C GLN A 109 -1.20 3.60 -10.21
N ILE A 110 -1.45 3.05 -9.02
CA ILE A 110 -0.45 2.93 -7.96
C ILE A 110 0.75 2.13 -8.45
N LEU A 111 0.52 0.96 -9.05
CA LEU A 111 1.60 0.13 -9.59
C LEU A 111 2.39 0.83 -10.70
N PHE A 112 1.72 1.58 -11.58
CA PHE A 112 2.42 2.37 -12.61
C PHE A 112 3.24 3.50 -12.01
N LYS A 113 2.72 4.20 -10.99
CA LYS A 113 3.49 5.24 -10.32
C LYS A 113 4.70 4.68 -9.56
N VAL A 114 4.55 3.51 -8.93
CA VAL A 114 5.70 2.84 -8.32
C VAL A 114 6.73 2.46 -9.38
N LEU A 115 6.29 2.07 -10.58
CA LEU A 115 7.21 1.81 -11.69
C LEU A 115 8.01 3.06 -12.10
N ASP A 116 7.42 4.26 -12.01
CA ASP A 116 8.16 5.51 -12.21
C ASP A 116 9.26 5.70 -11.13
N TRP A 117 9.12 5.07 -9.97
CA TRP A 117 10.05 5.11 -8.83
C TRP A 117 10.87 3.82 -8.65
N LYS A 118 10.88 2.92 -9.64
CA LYS A 118 11.45 1.57 -9.54
C LYS A 118 12.90 1.49 -9.06
N ASP A 119 13.69 2.53 -9.31
CA ASP A 119 15.11 2.58 -8.95
C ASP A 119 15.31 2.85 -7.43
N ASP A 120 14.30 3.42 -6.77
CA ASP A 120 14.31 3.76 -5.34
C ASP A 120 13.29 2.94 -4.51
N VAL A 121 12.38 2.21 -5.17
CA VAL A 121 11.38 1.36 -4.49
C VAL A 121 11.71 -0.11 -4.72
N PRO A 122 12.58 -0.73 -3.90
CA PRO A 122 12.99 -2.13 -4.11
C PRO A 122 11.86 -3.13 -3.84
N VAL A 123 10.90 -2.79 -2.97
CA VAL A 123 9.81 -3.68 -2.55
C VAL A 123 8.49 -2.94 -2.44
N VAL A 124 7.43 -3.59 -2.92
CA VAL A 124 6.04 -3.16 -2.77
C VAL A 124 5.25 -4.29 -2.15
N ILE A 125 4.52 -4.01 -1.08
CA ILE A 125 3.61 -4.97 -0.43
C ILE A 125 2.21 -4.36 -0.44
N GLY A 126 1.27 -5.04 -1.07
CA GLY A 126 -0.06 -4.47 -1.28
C GLY A 126 -1.17 -5.48 -1.19
N MET A 127 -2.27 -5.09 -0.55
CA MET A 127 -3.56 -5.73 -0.80
C MET A 127 -4.22 -5.08 -2.01
N PHE A 128 -4.74 -5.91 -2.90
CA PHE A 128 -5.38 -5.52 -4.16
C PHE A 128 -6.71 -6.25 -4.32
N GLN A 129 -7.55 -5.78 -5.24
CA GLN A 129 -8.60 -6.66 -5.76
C GLN A 129 -7.97 -7.90 -6.38
N LYS A 130 -8.56 -9.07 -6.11
CA LYS A 130 -8.06 -10.37 -6.57
C LYS A 130 -7.71 -10.39 -8.05
N GLU A 131 -8.60 -9.91 -8.92
CA GLU A 131 -8.34 -9.87 -10.36
C GLU A 131 -7.13 -9.01 -10.77
N VAL A 132 -6.83 -7.94 -10.01
CA VAL A 132 -5.67 -7.07 -10.26
C VAL A 132 -4.39 -7.77 -9.83
N ALA A 133 -4.39 -8.41 -8.66
CA ALA A 133 -3.26 -9.20 -8.16
C ALA A 133 -2.96 -10.39 -9.10
N GLU A 134 -3.99 -11.15 -9.48
CA GLU A 134 -3.87 -12.27 -10.42
C GLU A 134 -3.33 -11.80 -11.78
N ARG A 135 -3.78 -10.63 -12.27
CA ARG A 135 -3.26 -10.05 -13.51
C ARG A 135 -1.81 -9.61 -13.37
N ALA A 136 -1.42 -8.96 -12.28
CA ALA A 136 -0.03 -8.56 -12.06
C ALA A 136 0.91 -9.78 -12.00
N ALA A 137 0.47 -10.88 -11.38
CA ALA A 137 1.23 -12.12 -11.23
C ALA A 137 1.09 -13.10 -12.41
N ALA A 138 0.24 -12.79 -13.41
CA ALA A 138 -0.05 -13.68 -14.53
C ALA A 138 1.23 -13.99 -15.33
N LYS A 139 1.44 -15.27 -15.68
CA LYS A 139 2.61 -15.68 -16.49
C LYS A 139 2.42 -15.35 -17.98
N PRO A 140 3.51 -15.04 -18.72
CA PRO A 140 3.45 -14.89 -20.17
C PRO A 140 2.77 -16.09 -20.85
N GLY A 141 1.90 -15.80 -21.83
CA GLY A 141 1.13 -16.82 -22.55
C GLY A 141 -0.16 -17.29 -21.85
N SER A 142 -0.45 -16.84 -20.62
CA SER A 142 -1.75 -17.07 -19.97
C SER A 142 -2.82 -16.10 -20.49
N LYS A 143 -4.11 -16.48 -20.39
CA LYS A 143 -5.24 -15.60 -20.78
C LYS A 143 -5.35 -14.34 -19.92
N THR A 144 -4.84 -14.38 -18.70
CA THR A 144 -4.88 -13.26 -17.74
C THR A 144 -3.70 -12.30 -17.95
N PHE A 145 -2.65 -12.73 -18.66
CA PHE A 145 -1.50 -11.87 -18.97
C PHE A 145 -1.95 -10.68 -19.82
N GLY A 146 -1.55 -9.48 -19.41
CA GLY A 146 -1.92 -8.27 -20.12
C GLY A 146 -0.92 -7.14 -19.92
N VAL A 147 -1.36 -5.92 -20.22
CA VAL A 147 -0.53 -4.71 -20.16
C VAL A 147 0.14 -4.54 -18.79
N LEU A 148 -0.62 -4.75 -17.70
CA LEU A 148 -0.08 -4.64 -16.33
C LEU A 148 1.08 -5.62 -16.11
N SER A 149 0.88 -6.90 -16.44
CA SER A 149 1.89 -7.96 -16.32
C SER A 149 3.15 -7.61 -17.12
N ALA A 150 2.97 -7.21 -18.38
CA ALA A 150 4.06 -6.89 -19.31
C ALA A 150 4.88 -5.67 -18.89
N LEU A 151 4.26 -4.70 -18.21
CA LEU A 151 4.94 -3.48 -17.76
C LEU A 151 5.69 -3.68 -16.45
N ILE A 152 5.15 -4.45 -15.50
CA ILE A 152 5.72 -4.55 -14.15
C ILE A 152 6.75 -5.67 -14.00
N GLN A 153 6.53 -6.82 -14.64
CA GLN A 153 7.38 -8.01 -14.49
C GLN A 153 8.82 -7.86 -15.00
N PRO A 154 9.15 -6.95 -15.95
CA PRO A 154 10.55 -6.69 -16.30
C PRO A 154 11.37 -6.05 -15.17
N PHE A 155 10.71 -5.41 -14.19
CA PHE A 155 11.38 -4.64 -13.14
C PHE A 155 11.17 -5.23 -11.74
N TYR A 156 10.07 -5.96 -11.53
CA TYR A 156 9.75 -6.59 -10.25
C TYR A 156 9.49 -8.09 -10.40
N HIS A 157 9.99 -8.85 -9.43
CA HIS A 157 9.49 -10.20 -9.19
C HIS A 157 8.13 -10.12 -8.49
N ILE A 158 7.08 -10.65 -9.10
CA ILE A 158 5.72 -10.60 -8.56
C ILE A 158 5.39 -11.93 -7.89
N GLU A 159 5.09 -11.88 -6.60
CA GLU A 159 4.65 -13.01 -5.79
C GLU A 159 3.22 -12.79 -5.30
N TYR A 160 2.35 -13.79 -5.49
CA TYR A 160 0.99 -13.79 -4.94
C TYR A 160 1.02 -14.49 -3.58
N LEU A 161 0.81 -13.74 -2.50
CA LEU A 161 0.99 -14.26 -1.13
C LEU A 161 -0.22 -15.10 -0.68
N PHE A 162 -1.41 -14.51 -0.59
CA PHE A 162 -2.63 -15.19 -0.11
C PHE A 162 -3.91 -14.43 -0.49
N ASP A 163 -5.05 -15.12 -0.41
CA ASP A 163 -6.38 -14.55 -0.56
C ASP A 163 -6.91 -13.99 0.77
N VAL A 164 -7.60 -12.85 0.73
CA VAL A 164 -8.35 -12.30 1.86
C VAL A 164 -9.85 -12.44 1.57
N ALA A 165 -10.58 -13.10 2.46
CA ALA A 165 -12.02 -13.30 2.30
C ALA A 165 -12.79 -11.96 2.51
N PRO A 166 -13.90 -11.71 1.81
CA PRO A 166 -14.64 -10.43 1.89
C PRO A 166 -15.16 -10.03 3.27
N ASP A 167 -15.31 -11.00 4.19
CA ASP A 167 -15.90 -10.83 5.52
C ASP A 167 -14.87 -10.80 6.66
N ARG A 168 -13.58 -10.67 6.34
CA ARG A 168 -12.45 -10.61 7.30
C ARG A 168 -11.79 -9.22 7.29
#